data_AF-A0A5A5RYY2-F1
#
_entry.id   AF-A0A5A5RYY2-F1
#
_cell.length_a   1.000
_cell.length_b   1.000
_cell.length_c   1.000
_cell.angle_alpha   90.00
_cell.angle_beta   90.00
_cell.angle_gamma   90.00
#
_symmetry.space_group_name_H-M   'P 1'
#
loop_
_entity.id
_entity.type
_entity.pdbx_description
1 polymer ?
#
loop_
_entity_poly.entity_id
_entity_poly.type
_entity_poly.pdbx_seq_one_letter_code
_entity_poly.pdbx_strand_id
1 'polypeptide(L)'
;MNRSISAIALASTLLLFPFTPTTLAQSECFLQRADGQHIDLSRLCGGSSRNRKNSPQVYQLPIQRRVNGIPTVMVVFNNRHYYEMLFDTGASSIVLTDAMAKAMKVKREREVVAHTAGGVVTGYLGRINSVKAGEMTLYNQIVNISPQMEGLGLLGQTFFGSYDVTIKKDVIELRYRS
;
A
#
# COMPACT_ATOMS: atom_id res chain seq x y z
N MET A 1 54.64 -68.03 10.64
CA MET A 1 53.67 -67.01 11.11
C MET A 1 53.53 -66.00 9.98
N ASN A 2 52.61 -66.25 9.05
CA ASN A 2 52.42 -65.51 7.81
C ASN A 2 51.36 -64.44 8.02
N ARG A 3 51.60 -63.19 7.63
CA ARG A 3 50.54 -62.22 7.33
C ARG A 3 50.94 -61.28 6.19
N SER A 4 50.29 -61.52 5.04
CA SER A 4 50.32 -60.72 3.82
C SER A 4 49.59 -59.39 4.05
N ILE A 5 50.15 -58.29 3.52
CA ILE A 5 49.52 -56.96 3.52
C ILE A 5 48.93 -56.71 2.13
N SER A 6 47.60 -56.74 2.02
CA SER A 6 46.89 -56.30 0.82
C SER A 6 46.63 -54.80 0.89
N ALA A 7 47.17 -54.05 -0.07
CA ALA A 7 46.84 -52.65 -0.27
C ALA A 7 45.52 -52.52 -1.05
N ILE A 8 44.51 -51.88 -0.45
CA ILE A 8 43.25 -51.54 -1.10
C ILE A 8 43.40 -50.11 -1.62
N ALA A 9 43.46 -49.95 -2.94
CA ALA A 9 43.39 -48.64 -3.59
C ALA A 9 41.92 -48.20 -3.71
N LEU A 10 41.53 -47.19 -2.95
CA LEU A 10 40.24 -46.52 -3.09
C LEU A 10 40.34 -45.46 -4.20
N ALA A 11 39.84 -45.79 -5.39
CA ALA A 11 39.68 -44.81 -6.46
C ALA A 11 38.50 -43.89 -6.13
N SER A 12 38.78 -42.63 -5.79
CA SER A 12 37.77 -41.58 -5.64
C SER A 12 37.39 -41.05 -7.03
N THR A 13 36.21 -41.42 -7.51
CA THR A 13 35.61 -40.83 -8.72
C THR A 13 34.94 -39.51 -8.37
N LEU A 14 35.60 -38.41 -8.72
CA LEU A 14 35.05 -37.06 -8.63
C LEU A 14 33.99 -36.87 -9.73
N LEU A 15 32.70 -36.95 -9.39
CA LEU A 15 31.60 -36.61 -10.29
C LEU A 15 31.52 -35.09 -10.44
N LEU A 16 32.12 -34.56 -11.50
CA LEU A 16 31.92 -33.17 -11.94
C LEU A 16 30.55 -33.07 -12.62
N PHE A 17 29.54 -32.62 -11.89
CA PHE A 17 28.29 -32.16 -12.49
C PHE A 17 28.54 -30.84 -13.24
N PRO A 18 28.23 -30.73 -14.54
CA PRO A 18 28.22 -29.44 -15.20
C PRO A 18 27.06 -28.62 -14.61
N PHE A 19 27.38 -27.61 -13.79
CA PHE A 19 26.46 -26.51 -13.55
C PHE A 19 26.26 -25.80 -14.89
N THR A 20 25.13 -26.04 -15.55
CA THR A 20 24.64 -25.14 -16.59
C THR A 20 23.94 -23.98 -15.88
N PRO A 21 24.52 -22.77 -15.79
CA PRO A 21 23.72 -21.62 -15.42
C PRO A 21 22.67 -21.45 -16.52
N THR A 22 21.39 -21.66 -16.19
CA THR A 22 20.29 -21.17 -17.01
C THR A 22 20.31 -19.65 -16.90
N THR A 23 21.11 -19.01 -17.74
CA THR A 23 20.98 -17.58 -18.00
C THR A 23 19.63 -17.34 -18.65
N LEU A 24 18.66 -16.87 -17.86
CA LEU A 24 17.48 -16.21 -18.40
C LEU A 24 17.96 -14.90 -19.02
N ALA A 25 18.09 -14.88 -20.35
CA ALA A 25 18.30 -13.65 -21.09
C ALA A 25 17.02 -12.81 -21.01
N GLN A 26 16.89 -12.00 -19.95
CA GLN A 26 16.06 -10.81 -20.03
C GLN A 26 16.88 -9.77 -20.80
N SER A 27 16.39 -9.41 -21.98
CA SER A 27 16.99 -8.40 -22.84
C SER A 27 17.03 -7.07 -22.10
N GLU A 28 18.16 -6.73 -21.47
CA GLU A 28 18.34 -5.39 -20.93
C GLU A 28 18.58 -4.41 -22.10
N CYS A 29 17.52 -3.71 -22.53
CA CYS A 29 17.56 -2.76 -23.65
C CYS A 29 18.14 -1.41 -23.17
N PHE A 30 19.46 -1.37 -23.07
CA PHE A 30 20.20 -0.14 -22.81
C PHE A 30 21.46 -0.06 -23.66
N LEU A 31 21.98 1.16 -23.82
CA LEU A 31 23.34 1.39 -24.30
C LEU A 31 24.25 1.57 -23.08
N GLN A 32 25.35 0.83 -22.99
CA GLN A 32 26.40 1.11 -22.00
C GLN A 32 27.45 2.05 -22.58
N ARG A 33 27.71 3.17 -21.90
CA ARG A 33 28.84 4.06 -22.22
C ARG A 33 30.15 3.51 -21.66
N ALA A 34 31.27 4.04 -22.17
CA ALA A 34 32.61 3.69 -21.69
C ALA A 34 32.86 4.04 -20.21
N ASP A 35 32.05 4.92 -19.63
CA ASP A 35 32.04 5.27 -18.20
C ASP A 35 31.18 4.32 -17.34
N GLY A 36 30.57 3.30 -17.95
CA GLY A 36 29.67 2.35 -17.29
C GLY A 36 28.24 2.86 -17.08
N GLN A 37 27.90 4.08 -17.52
CA GLN A 37 26.55 4.60 -17.41
C GLN A 37 25.63 3.99 -18.48
N HIS A 38 24.46 3.52 -18.05
CA HIS A 38 23.44 2.99 -18.95
C HIS A 38 22.49 4.09 -19.45
N ILE A 39 22.20 4.08 -20.75
CA ILE A 39 21.17 4.89 -21.40
C ILE A 39 20.00 3.96 -21.73
N ASP A 40 18.84 4.21 -21.13
CA ASP A 40 17.63 3.44 -21.37
C ASP A 40 17.15 3.62 -22.82
N LEU A 41 17.13 2.54 -23.60
CA LEU A 41 16.70 2.52 -24.99
C LEU A 41 15.32 1.87 -25.18
N SER A 42 14.56 1.62 -24.10
CA SER A 42 13.30 0.87 -24.11
C SER A 42 12.26 1.42 -25.11
N ARG A 43 12.33 2.72 -25.43
CA ARG A 43 11.47 3.37 -26.44
C ARG A 43 11.82 3.03 -27.88
N LEU A 44 13.06 2.62 -28.16
CA LEU A 44 13.57 2.32 -29.50
C LEU A 44 13.50 0.84 -29.84
N CYS A 45 13.70 -0.06 -28.86
CA CYS A 45 13.63 -1.51 -29.05
C CYS A 45 12.22 -2.07 -29.34
N GLY A 46 11.27 -1.26 -29.81
CA GLY A 46 9.90 -1.70 -30.07
C GLY A 46 9.06 -1.96 -28.82
N GLY A 47 9.57 -1.55 -27.64
CA GLY A 47 8.82 -1.51 -26.39
C GLY A 47 7.78 -0.40 -26.40
N SER A 48 6.73 -0.57 -27.21
CA SER A 48 5.46 0.10 -26.89
C SER A 48 5.18 -0.18 -25.41
N SER A 49 4.84 0.87 -24.68
CA SER A 49 4.40 0.89 -23.29
C SER A 49 3.11 0.06 -23.08
N ARG A 50 3.10 -1.22 -23.48
CA ARG A 50 2.08 -2.23 -23.20
C ARG A 50 2.45 -3.10 -22.01
N ASN A 51 3.71 -3.05 -21.54
CA ASN A 51 4.16 -3.82 -20.38
C ASN A 51 4.36 -2.99 -19.08
N ARG A 52 3.88 -1.74 -19.03
CA ARG A 52 3.60 -1.05 -17.75
C ARG A 52 2.23 -1.39 -17.16
N LYS A 53 1.40 -2.19 -17.86
CA LYS A 53 0.02 -2.54 -17.46
C LYS A 53 -0.13 -3.83 -16.65
N ASN A 54 0.96 -4.57 -16.40
CA ASN A 54 0.90 -5.86 -15.70
C ASN A 54 1.51 -5.86 -14.30
N SER A 55 2.02 -4.73 -13.81
CA SER A 55 2.28 -4.60 -12.37
C SER A 55 0.98 -4.12 -11.71
N PRO A 56 0.45 -4.84 -10.71
CA PRO A 56 -0.70 -4.36 -9.95
C PRO A 56 -0.39 -2.95 -9.45
N GLN A 57 -1.28 -1.99 -9.72
CA GLN A 57 -1.11 -0.64 -9.22
C GLN A 57 -1.14 -0.69 -7.69
N VAL A 58 -0.01 -0.38 -7.06
CA VAL A 58 0.13 -0.28 -5.60
C VAL A 58 0.20 1.19 -5.24
N TYR A 59 -0.82 1.68 -4.53
CA TYR A 59 -0.80 3.01 -3.96
C TYR A 59 -0.09 2.98 -2.61
N GLN A 60 0.72 4.01 -2.36
CA GLN A 60 1.47 4.15 -1.12
C GLN A 60 0.97 5.33 -0.31
N LEU A 61 0.70 5.09 0.98
CA LEU A 61 0.30 6.10 1.94
C LEU A 61 1.40 6.17 3.02
N PRO A 62 2.24 7.21 3.02
CA PRO A 62 3.25 7.39 4.06
C PRO A 62 2.60 7.53 5.43
N ILE A 63 3.10 6.76 6.40
CA ILE A 63 2.65 6.84 7.78
C ILE A 63 3.28 8.07 8.43
N GLN A 64 2.47 8.97 8.97
CA GLN A 64 2.97 10.17 9.66
C GLN A 64 3.56 9.82 11.02
N ARG A 65 2.80 9.05 11.80
CA ARG A 65 3.18 8.50 13.11
C ARG A 65 2.22 7.38 13.50
N ARG A 66 2.41 6.81 14.70
CA ARG A 66 1.46 5.88 15.31
C ARG A 66 0.87 6.46 16.58
N VAL A 67 -0.45 6.39 16.70
CA VAL A 67 -1.20 6.71 17.91
C VAL A 67 -1.69 5.41 18.49
N ASN A 68 -1.20 5.03 19.68
CA ASN A 68 -1.54 3.75 20.31
C ASN A 68 -1.34 2.53 19.38
N GLY A 69 -0.27 2.57 18.56
CA GLY A 69 0.04 1.53 17.58
C GLY A 69 -0.69 1.66 16.23
N ILE A 70 -1.74 2.49 16.13
CA ILE A 70 -2.52 2.70 14.91
C ILE A 70 -1.80 3.72 14.01
N PRO A 71 -1.53 3.39 12.73
CA PRO A 71 -0.89 4.32 11.81
C PRO A 71 -1.82 5.48 11.44
N THR A 72 -1.22 6.64 11.28
CA THR A 72 -1.89 7.85 10.82
C THR A 72 -1.40 8.23 9.43
N VAL A 73 -2.28 8.81 8.61
CA VAL A 73 -1.98 9.26 7.25
C VAL A 73 -2.51 10.67 7.04
N MET A 74 -1.85 11.44 6.18
CA MET A 74 -2.34 12.75 5.79
C MET A 74 -3.43 12.61 4.72
N VAL A 75 -4.57 13.26 4.94
CA VAL A 75 -5.74 13.21 4.06
C VAL A 75 -6.17 14.62 3.69
N VAL A 76 -6.45 14.84 2.40
CA VAL A 76 -6.91 16.12 1.85
C VAL A 76 -8.38 16.01 1.47
N PHE A 77 -9.21 16.83 2.10
CA PHE A 77 -10.64 16.92 1.84
C PHE A 77 -10.99 18.19 1.06
N ASN A 78 -11.89 18.05 0.09
CA ASN A 78 -12.36 19.14 -0.77
C ASN A 78 -11.19 20.01 -1.30
N ASN A 79 -10.09 19.35 -1.68
CA ASN A 79 -8.85 19.90 -2.21
C ASN A 79 -8.08 20.91 -1.34
N ARG A 80 -8.57 21.27 -0.15
CA ARG A 80 -7.99 22.38 0.64
C ARG A 80 -7.86 22.12 2.13
N HIS A 81 -8.52 21.11 2.67
CA HIS A 81 -8.52 20.82 4.10
C HIS A 81 -7.65 19.61 4.38
N TYR A 82 -6.56 19.83 5.10
CA TYR A 82 -5.57 18.82 5.41
C TYR A 82 -5.78 18.32 6.82
N TYR A 83 -5.95 17.02 6.99
CA TYR A 83 -6.10 16.40 8.29
C TYR A 83 -5.26 15.14 8.39
N GLU A 84 -4.56 15.00 9.51
CA GLU A 84 -4.03 13.71 9.94
C GLU A 84 -5.22 12.84 10.38
N MET A 85 -5.27 11.60 9.87
CA MET A 85 -6.36 10.67 10.18
C MET A 85 -5.81 9.30 10.56
N LEU A 86 -6.49 8.64 11.49
CA LEU A 86 -6.21 7.24 11.82
C LEU A 86 -6.61 6.36 10.63
N PHE A 87 -5.70 5.51 10.16
CA PHE A 87 -6.06 4.46 9.22
C PHE A 87 -6.72 3.32 10.01
N ASP A 88 -8.06 3.27 9.96
CA ASP A 88 -8.86 2.41 10.83
C ASP A 88 -9.56 1.33 10.01
N THR A 89 -9.03 0.11 10.08
CA THR A 89 -9.62 -1.06 9.42
C THR A 89 -10.95 -1.50 10.03
N GLY A 90 -11.25 -1.08 11.27
CA GLY A 90 -12.51 -1.36 11.96
C GLY A 90 -13.64 -0.37 11.61
N ALA A 91 -13.32 0.77 11.01
CA ALA A 91 -14.32 1.76 10.62
C ALA A 91 -14.91 1.43 9.24
N SER A 92 -16.22 1.18 9.18
CA SER A 92 -16.92 0.91 7.91
C SER A 92 -16.91 2.08 6.92
N SER A 93 -16.72 3.31 7.40
CA SER A 93 -16.74 4.52 6.58
C SER A 93 -15.69 5.52 7.06
N ILE A 94 -15.44 6.57 6.27
CA ILE A 94 -14.69 7.74 6.74
C ILE A 94 -15.51 8.43 7.83
N VAL A 95 -14.89 8.68 8.99
CA VAL A 95 -15.50 9.37 10.12
C VAL A 95 -14.80 10.70 10.37
N LEU A 96 -15.56 11.78 10.30
CA LEU A 96 -15.14 13.13 10.63
C LEU A 96 -15.52 13.45 12.08
N THR A 97 -14.66 14.20 12.76
CA THR A 97 -15.07 14.89 13.99
C THR A 97 -16.01 16.04 13.66
N ASP A 98 -16.75 16.52 14.66
CA ASP A 98 -17.62 17.68 14.48
C ASP A 98 -16.83 18.94 14.08
N ALA A 99 -15.63 19.12 14.65
CA ALA A 99 -14.76 20.25 14.32
C ALA A 99 -14.34 20.23 12.83
N MET A 100 -13.95 19.05 12.31
CA MET A 100 -13.63 18.88 10.90
C MET A 100 -14.84 19.19 10.01
N ALA A 101 -16.02 18.65 10.34
CA ALA A 101 -17.24 18.87 9.57
C ALA A 101 -17.62 20.36 9.53
N LYS A 102 -17.54 21.06 10.67
CA LYS A 102 -17.78 22.50 10.78
C LYS A 102 -16.79 23.32 9.96
N ALA A 103 -15.49 23.05 10.08
CA ALA A 103 -14.45 23.76 9.32
C ALA A 103 -14.61 23.58 7.80
N MET A 104 -15.05 22.40 7.38
CA MET A 104 -15.32 22.08 5.99
C MET A 104 -16.71 22.52 5.50
N LYS A 105 -17.58 23.00 6.41
CA LYS A 105 -19.00 23.31 6.16
C LYS A 105 -19.78 22.12 5.59
N VAL A 106 -19.46 20.90 6.03
CA VAL A 106 -20.19 19.68 5.66
C VAL A 106 -21.54 19.69 6.37
N LYS A 107 -22.62 19.56 5.60
CA LYS A 107 -23.98 19.50 6.14
C LYS A 107 -24.24 18.12 6.73
N ARG A 108 -24.92 18.08 7.88
CA ARG A 108 -25.52 16.86 8.43
C ARG A 108 -26.81 16.59 7.67
N GLU A 109 -26.87 15.51 6.90
CA GLU A 109 -28.00 15.16 6.03
C GLU A 109 -28.96 14.17 6.69
N ARG A 110 -28.44 13.19 7.43
CA ARG A 110 -29.24 12.12 8.04
C ARG A 110 -28.62 11.68 9.36
N GLU A 111 -29.42 11.55 10.41
CA GLU A 111 -28.99 10.92 11.65
C GLU A 111 -28.84 9.40 11.47
N VAL A 112 -27.77 8.84 12.04
CA VAL A 112 -27.48 7.41 11.99
C VAL A 112 -26.98 6.92 13.34
N VAL A 113 -27.23 5.65 13.62
CA VAL A 113 -26.67 4.96 14.78
C VAL A 113 -25.43 4.18 14.34
N ALA A 114 -24.33 4.37 15.05
CA ALA A 114 -23.08 3.65 14.82
C ALA A 114 -22.78 2.74 16.01
N HIS A 115 -22.39 1.50 15.69
CA HIS A 115 -21.91 0.53 16.66
C HIS A 115 -20.38 0.59 16.67
N THR A 116 -19.80 0.99 17.80
CA THR A 116 -18.35 1.12 17.96
C THR A 116 -17.85 0.14 19.03
N ALA A 117 -16.53 -0.02 19.11
CA ALA A 117 -15.92 -0.77 20.21
C ALA A 117 -16.24 -0.16 21.59
N GLY A 118 -16.49 1.15 21.66
CA GLY A 118 -16.89 1.87 22.88
C GLY A 118 -18.40 1.86 23.15
N GLY A 119 -19.20 1.17 22.33
CA GLY A 119 -20.65 1.13 22.43
C GLY A 119 -21.38 1.85 21.30
N VAL A 120 -22.67 2.08 21.50
CA VAL A 120 -23.57 2.67 20.50
C VAL A 120 -23.53 4.19 20.60
N VAL A 121 -23.31 4.88 19.48
CA VAL A 121 -23.28 6.35 19.40
C VAL A 121 -24.14 6.87 18.25
N THR A 122 -24.69 8.07 18.42
CA THR A 122 -25.41 8.78 17.36
C THR A 122 -24.45 9.62 16.53
N GLY A 123 -24.45 9.41 15.21
CA GLY A 123 -23.71 10.19 14.23
C GLY A 123 -24.62 10.77 13.15
N TYR A 124 -24.01 11.43 12.18
CA TYR A 124 -24.71 12.01 11.03
C TYR A 124 -24.00 11.69 9.73
N LEU A 125 -24.74 11.32 8.70
CA LEU A 125 -24.20 11.28 7.35
C LEU A 125 -24.03 12.70 6.81
N GLY A 126 -22.95 12.91 6.08
CA GLY A 126 -22.70 14.11 5.28
C GLY A 126 -22.03 13.75 3.96
N ARG A 127 -21.84 14.76 3.10
CA ARG A 127 -21.19 14.60 1.80
C ARG A 127 -19.99 15.51 1.65
N ILE A 128 -18.95 14.97 1.02
CA ILE A 128 -17.76 15.70 0.61
C ILE A 128 -17.53 15.53 -0.89
N ASN A 129 -16.96 16.55 -1.51
CA ASN A 129 -16.72 16.57 -2.95
C ASN A 129 -15.52 15.68 -3.31
N SER A 130 -14.47 15.71 -2.49
CA SER A 130 -13.28 14.89 -2.71
C SER A 130 -12.61 14.49 -1.41
N VAL A 131 -11.96 13.32 -1.43
CA VAL A 131 -11.01 12.86 -0.42
C VAL A 131 -9.79 12.29 -1.12
N LYS A 132 -8.61 12.75 -0.72
CA LYS A 132 -7.33 12.32 -1.29
C LYS A 132 -6.39 11.86 -0.19
N ALA A 133 -5.73 10.71 -0.37
CA ALA A 133 -4.62 10.26 0.45
C ALA A 133 -3.56 9.62 -0.45
N GLY A 134 -2.30 10.07 -0.32
CA GLY A 134 -1.27 9.75 -1.31
C GLY A 134 -1.72 10.15 -2.73
N GLU A 135 -1.58 9.22 -3.68
CA GLU A 135 -2.02 9.40 -5.07
C GLU A 135 -3.48 9.00 -5.34
N MET A 136 -4.19 8.48 -4.34
CA MET A 136 -5.59 8.08 -4.49
C MET A 136 -6.53 9.24 -4.21
N THR A 137 -7.48 9.48 -5.11
CA THR A 137 -8.56 10.46 -4.93
C THR A 137 -9.90 9.81 -5.21
N LEU A 138 -10.84 9.93 -4.28
CA LEU A 138 -12.24 9.57 -4.47
C LEU A 138 -13.10 10.83 -4.45
N TYR A 139 -14.19 10.80 -5.20
CA TYR A 139 -15.11 11.93 -5.38
C TYR A 139 -16.50 11.59 -4.86
N ASN A 140 -17.24 12.61 -4.43
CA ASN A 140 -18.65 12.50 -4.02
C ASN A 140 -18.89 11.47 -2.91
N GLN A 141 -18.01 11.44 -1.92
CA GLN A 141 -18.07 10.45 -0.84
C GLN A 141 -19.09 10.84 0.23
N ILE A 142 -19.79 9.82 0.74
CA ILE A 142 -20.57 9.92 1.97
C ILE A 142 -19.63 9.65 3.15
N VAL A 143 -19.72 10.49 4.17
CA VAL A 143 -18.93 10.39 5.40
C VAL A 143 -19.84 10.35 6.61
N ASN A 144 -19.40 9.72 7.69
CA ASN A 144 -20.03 9.83 8.99
C ASN A 144 -19.42 11.01 9.75
N ILE A 145 -20.22 11.75 10.49
CA ILE A 145 -19.83 12.83 11.39
C ILE A 145 -20.18 12.36 12.78
N SER A 146 -19.18 12.19 13.65
CA SER A 146 -19.38 11.79 15.03
C SER A 146 -19.21 12.99 15.96
N PRO A 147 -20.30 13.54 16.54
CA PRO A 147 -20.23 14.68 17.44
C PRO A 147 -19.43 14.43 18.73
N GLN A 148 -19.39 13.17 19.17
CA GLN A 148 -18.76 12.75 20.42
C GLN A 148 -17.28 12.38 20.22
N MET A 149 -16.81 12.30 18.97
CA MET A 149 -15.42 12.00 18.65
C MET A 149 -14.55 13.24 18.80
N GLU A 150 -13.57 13.13 19.69
CA GLU A 150 -12.51 14.11 19.87
C GLU A 150 -11.21 13.63 19.21
N GLY A 151 -10.33 14.56 18.84
CA GLY A 151 -9.03 14.24 18.25
C GLY A 151 -9.05 13.96 16.75
N LEU A 152 -8.46 12.82 16.34
CA LEU A 152 -8.27 12.47 14.94
C LEU A 152 -9.51 11.78 14.36
N GLY A 153 -9.87 12.12 13.12
CA GLY A 153 -10.86 11.37 12.35
C GLY A 153 -10.36 9.98 11.95
N LEU A 154 -11.28 9.17 11.44
CA LEU A 154 -11.02 7.79 10.99
C LEU A 154 -11.10 7.69 9.46
N LEU A 155 -10.04 7.20 8.82
CA LEU A 155 -10.05 6.80 7.42
C LEU A 155 -10.45 5.33 7.39
N GLY A 156 -11.66 5.04 6.91
CA GLY A 156 -12.24 3.70 6.95
C GLY A 156 -12.47 3.06 5.58
N GLN A 157 -13.24 1.97 5.59
CA GLN A 157 -13.42 1.06 4.45
C GLN A 157 -14.04 1.71 3.21
N THR A 158 -14.84 2.78 3.32
CA THR A 158 -15.32 3.52 2.14
C THR A 158 -14.21 4.18 1.33
N PHE A 159 -12.99 4.30 1.87
CA PHE A 159 -11.82 4.81 1.13
C PHE A 159 -11.01 3.68 0.48
N PHE A 160 -10.68 2.63 1.23
CA PHE A 160 -9.72 1.59 0.78
C PHE A 160 -10.32 0.17 0.70
N GLY A 161 -11.63 -0.02 0.88
CA GLY A 161 -12.25 -1.34 0.95
C GLY A 161 -12.13 -2.18 -0.33
N SER A 162 -11.92 -1.54 -1.48
CA SER A 162 -11.61 -2.20 -2.77
C SER A 162 -10.15 -2.63 -2.91
N TYR A 163 -9.34 -2.51 -1.85
CA TYR A 163 -7.90 -2.76 -1.89
C TYR A 163 -7.49 -3.80 -0.84
N ASP A 164 -6.51 -4.62 -1.19
CA ASP A 164 -5.67 -5.32 -0.23
C ASP A 164 -4.79 -4.29 0.47
N VAL A 165 -4.75 -4.38 1.79
CA VAL A 165 -4.00 -3.46 2.65
C VAL A 165 -2.81 -4.18 3.25
N THR A 166 -1.60 -3.67 3.01
CA THR A 166 -0.39 -4.07 3.75
C THR A 166 0.12 -2.89 4.57
N ILE A 167 0.11 -3.02 5.89
CA ILE A 167 0.65 -2.00 6.80
C ILE A 167 2.10 -2.37 7.13
N LYS A 168 3.06 -1.61 6.61
CA LYS A 168 4.49 -1.77 6.89
C LYS A 168 4.94 -0.83 8.01
N LYS A 169 6.24 -0.79 8.28
CA LYS A 169 6.85 0.10 9.29
C LYS A 169 6.52 1.57 9.00
N ASP A 170 6.78 2.08 7.79
CA ASP A 170 6.69 3.52 7.50
C ASP A 170 5.67 3.86 6.40
N VAL A 171 5.03 2.85 5.81
CA VAL A 171 4.10 3.03 4.68
C VAL A 171 2.96 2.02 4.74
N ILE A 172 1.78 2.42 4.26
CA ILE A 172 0.67 1.54 3.95
C ILE A 172 0.62 1.36 2.44
N GLU A 173 0.57 0.12 1.98
CA GLU A 173 0.40 -0.24 0.58
C GLU A 173 -1.02 -0.72 0.32
N LEU A 174 -1.65 -0.14 -0.70
CA LEU A 174 -2.99 -0.48 -1.16
C LEU A 174 -2.90 -1.06 -2.57
N ARG A 175 -3.24 -2.33 -2.73
CA ARG A 175 -3.28 -3.02 -4.03
C ARG A 175 -4.73 -3.30 -4.39
N TYR A 176 -5.16 -2.86 -5.57
CA TYR A 176 -6.55 -3.06 -6.01
C TYR A 176 -6.92 -4.56 -6.05
N ARG A 177 -8.10 -4.91 -5.53
CA ARG A 177 -8.65 -6.27 -5.61
C ARG A 177 -9.36 -6.43 -6.95
N SER A 178 -8.84 -7.33 -7.80
CA SER A 178 -9.44 -7.72 -9.08
C SER A 178 -10.68 -8.57 -8.90
#